data_AF-A0A932X6U3-F1
#
_entry.id   AF-A0A932X6U3-F1
#
_cell.length_a   1.000
_cell.length_b   1.000
_cell.length_c   1.000
_cell.angle_alpha   90.00
_cell.angle_beta   90.00
_cell.angle_gamma   90.00
#
_symmetry.space_group_name_H-M   'P 1'
#
loop_
_entity.id
_entity.type
_entity.pdbx_description
1 polymer ?
#
loop_
_entity_poly.entity_id
_entity_poly.type
_entity_poly.pdbx_seq_one_letter_code
_entity_poly.pdbx_strand_id
1 'polypeptide(L)'
;NPTYMPDYISLFHHYFGGNLDACFLAMAQVDKEGNNNLNYFGGILTGPGGAMDIAQETRKVVFSGPFTANGLQVEAKGGRLRIVREGSVTRFVNRVEQICFNGRDFWAMGKDVLFATERAVFRLTATGIELVEVAPGIDLEREVLGRMEFRPAISPHLKQMDPRIFDPAPMGLHRDWTGRPFVPTVEVVTAETPSYGPQVALQREQQT
;
A
#
# COMPACT_ATOMS: atom_id res chain seq x y z
N ASN A 1 -11.70 5.36 -16.92
CA ASN A 1 -11.74 6.73 -17.48
C ASN A 1 -10.46 7.48 -17.10
N PRO A 2 -9.30 7.18 -17.71
CA PRO A 2 -8.09 7.98 -17.50
C PRO A 2 -8.31 9.41 -18.00
N THR A 3 -7.86 10.41 -17.25
CA THR A 3 -7.90 11.83 -17.65
C THR A 3 -6.64 12.27 -18.40
N TYR A 4 -5.54 11.53 -18.22
CA TYR A 4 -4.25 11.75 -18.85
C TYR A 4 -3.45 10.44 -18.91
N MET A 5 -2.67 10.24 -19.97
CA MET A 5 -1.82 9.06 -20.17
C MET A 5 -0.45 9.51 -20.70
N PRO A 6 0.51 9.84 -19.81
CA PRO A 6 1.85 10.22 -20.21
C PRO A 6 2.59 9.05 -20.84
N ASP A 7 3.58 9.34 -21.69
CA ASP A 7 4.59 8.35 -22.02
C ASP A 7 5.45 8.02 -20.78
N TYR A 8 6.20 6.92 -20.88
CA TYR A 8 7.02 6.43 -19.79
C TYR A 8 8.04 7.46 -19.29
N ILE A 9 8.71 8.22 -20.17
CA ILE A 9 9.75 9.16 -19.74
C ILE A 9 9.11 10.30 -18.94
N SER A 10 8.01 10.84 -19.43
CA SER A 10 7.24 11.88 -18.74
C SER A 10 6.75 11.41 -17.36
N LEU A 11 6.35 10.15 -17.23
CA LEU A 11 5.93 9.57 -15.95
C LEU A 11 7.08 9.53 -14.93
N PHE A 12 8.27 9.09 -15.33
CA PHE A 12 9.42 9.04 -14.42
C PHE A 12 9.92 10.44 -14.05
N HIS A 13 9.88 11.40 -14.97
CA HIS A 13 10.12 12.82 -14.61
C HIS A 13 9.12 13.32 -13.56
N HIS A 14 7.87 12.87 -13.60
CA HIS A 14 6.88 13.24 -12.59
C HIS A 14 7.26 12.68 -11.21
N TYR A 15 7.69 11.41 -11.15
CA TYR A 15 8.16 10.77 -9.91
C TYR A 15 9.40 11.47 -9.36
N PHE A 16 10.46 11.61 -10.15
CA PHE A 16 11.72 12.26 -9.73
C PHE A 16 11.58 13.77 -9.49
N GLY A 17 10.53 14.40 -10.02
CA GLY A 17 10.21 15.78 -9.71
C GLY A 17 9.57 15.98 -8.33
N GLY A 18 9.32 14.92 -7.56
CA GLY A 18 8.70 15.00 -6.24
C GLY A 18 7.23 15.41 -6.27
N ASN A 19 6.54 15.18 -7.40
CA ASN A 19 5.16 15.62 -7.60
C ASN A 19 4.11 14.70 -6.94
N LEU A 20 4.54 13.65 -6.23
CA LEU A 20 3.66 12.74 -5.50
C LEU A 20 3.60 13.14 -4.02
N ASP A 21 2.38 13.41 -3.52
CA ASP A 21 2.16 13.64 -2.09
C ASP A 21 2.37 12.36 -1.25
N ALA A 22 1.92 11.22 -1.77
CA ALA A 22 2.01 9.92 -1.12
C ALA A 22 2.09 8.77 -2.14
N CYS A 23 2.73 7.67 -1.74
CA CYS A 23 2.76 6.43 -2.49
C CYS A 23 2.46 5.23 -1.59
N PHE A 24 1.90 4.17 -2.20
CA PHE A 24 1.53 2.93 -1.54
C PHE A 24 2.22 1.79 -2.27
N LEU A 25 3.12 1.09 -1.57
CA LEU A 25 4.00 0.09 -2.14
C LEU A 25 3.89 -1.22 -1.37
N ALA A 26 4.20 -2.34 -2.00
CA ALA A 26 4.23 -3.63 -1.32
C ALA A 26 5.38 -3.72 -0.30
N MET A 27 5.37 -4.73 0.55
CA MET A 27 6.52 -5.16 1.36
C MET A 27 6.64 -6.68 1.35
N ALA A 28 7.86 -7.22 1.34
CA ALA A 28 8.11 -8.66 1.47
C ALA A 28 8.78 -9.00 2.80
N GLN A 29 9.87 -8.33 3.15
CA GLN A 29 10.53 -8.42 4.46
C GLN A 29 10.85 -7.02 4.98
N VAL A 30 10.67 -6.80 6.28
CA VAL A 30 11.02 -5.57 6.98
C VAL A 30 11.91 -5.92 8.15
N ASP A 31 13.03 -5.23 8.33
CA ASP A 31 13.89 -5.42 9.51
C ASP A 31 13.73 -4.32 10.57
N LYS A 32 14.41 -4.50 11.70
CA LYS A 32 14.36 -3.59 12.84
C LYS A 32 14.78 -2.16 12.52
N GLU A 33 15.61 -1.95 11.50
CA GLU A 33 16.08 -0.63 11.08
C GLU A 33 15.12 0.04 10.09
N GLY A 34 14.06 -0.68 9.69
CA GLY A 34 13.10 -0.23 8.68
C GLY A 34 13.57 -0.47 7.26
N ASN A 35 14.58 -1.32 7.04
CA ASN A 35 14.92 -1.74 5.68
C ASN A 35 13.80 -2.64 5.14
N ASN A 36 13.49 -2.49 3.86
CA ASN A 36 12.45 -3.30 3.21
C ASN A 36 13.01 -4.01 1.96
N ASN A 37 12.67 -5.28 1.86
CA ASN A 37 12.97 -6.13 0.71
C ASN A 37 11.72 -6.27 -0.15
N LEU A 38 11.89 -6.07 -1.45
CA LEU A 38 10.85 -6.22 -2.49
C LEU A 38 11.29 -7.12 -3.64
N ASN A 39 12.58 -7.47 -3.68
CA ASN A 39 13.25 -7.94 -4.88
C ASN A 39 13.59 -9.42 -4.84
N TYR A 40 13.89 -9.97 -3.67
CA TYR A 40 14.35 -11.35 -3.56
C TYR A 40 13.73 -12.02 -2.35
N PHE A 41 12.96 -13.08 -2.59
CA PHE A 41 12.34 -13.82 -1.50
C PHE A 41 12.20 -15.29 -1.86
N GLY A 42 12.60 -16.19 -0.95
CA GLY A 42 12.43 -17.63 -1.14
C GLY A 42 13.18 -18.19 -2.35
N GLY A 43 14.35 -17.62 -2.68
CA GLY A 43 15.15 -18.06 -3.82
C GLY A 43 14.79 -17.42 -5.16
N ILE A 44 13.75 -16.58 -5.22
CA ILE A 44 13.23 -16.00 -6.46
C ILE A 44 13.57 -14.51 -6.51
N LEU A 45 14.20 -14.08 -7.61
CA LEU A 45 14.44 -12.68 -7.93
C LEU A 45 13.27 -12.11 -8.74
N THR A 46 12.51 -11.19 -8.15
CA THR A 46 11.34 -10.55 -8.76
C THR A 46 11.62 -9.17 -9.36
N GLY A 47 12.69 -8.49 -8.92
CA GLY A 47 12.92 -7.08 -9.24
C GLY A 47 12.16 -6.16 -8.27
N PRO A 48 12.70 -4.98 -7.92
CA PRO A 48 11.95 -3.97 -7.17
C PRO A 48 10.92 -3.22 -8.04
N GLY A 49 10.94 -3.41 -9.36
CA GLY A 49 10.16 -2.61 -10.31
C GLY A 49 10.46 -1.12 -10.16
N GLY A 50 9.44 -0.28 -10.38
CA GLY A 50 9.52 1.17 -10.19
C GLY A 50 9.40 1.65 -8.74
N ALA A 51 9.44 0.76 -7.75
CA ALA A 51 9.10 1.10 -6.37
C ALA A 51 10.00 2.19 -5.78
N MET A 52 11.31 2.13 -6.05
CA MET A 52 12.25 3.13 -5.56
C MET A 52 12.19 4.44 -6.35
N ASP A 53 11.96 4.36 -7.67
CA ASP A 53 11.74 5.55 -8.49
C ASP A 53 10.54 6.37 -8.00
N ILE A 54 9.49 5.68 -7.55
CA ILE A 54 8.31 6.30 -6.92
C ILE A 54 8.66 6.80 -5.51
N ALA A 55 9.24 5.97 -4.66
CA ALA A 55 9.41 6.27 -3.23
C ALA A 55 10.39 7.43 -2.98
N GLN A 56 11.48 7.51 -3.74
CA GLN A 56 12.63 8.34 -3.43
C GLN A 56 12.27 9.83 -3.27
N GLU A 57 11.45 10.38 -4.16
CA GLU A 57 11.06 11.79 -4.12
C GLU A 57 9.66 12.02 -3.54
N THR A 58 8.86 10.97 -3.35
CA THR A 58 7.56 11.07 -2.68
C THR A 58 7.73 11.48 -1.21
N ARG A 59 6.86 12.36 -0.70
CA ARG A 59 6.92 12.83 0.70
C ARG A 59 6.51 11.76 1.71
N LYS A 60 5.41 11.06 1.44
CA LYS A 60 4.87 10.00 2.31
C LYS A 60 4.90 8.64 1.63
N VAL A 61 5.54 7.67 2.28
CA VAL A 61 5.67 6.30 1.75
C VAL A 61 4.93 5.34 2.68
N VAL A 62 3.92 4.66 2.15
CA VAL A 62 3.18 3.63 2.89
C VAL A 62 3.48 2.27 2.29
N PHE A 63 4.31 1.49 2.98
CA PHE A 63 4.47 0.08 2.67
C PHE A 63 3.28 -0.69 3.25
N SER A 64 2.61 -1.49 2.43
CA SER A 64 1.45 -2.27 2.83
C SER A 64 1.57 -3.73 2.43
N GLY A 65 1.03 -4.59 3.28
CA GLY A 65 1.01 -6.03 3.04
C GLY A 65 0.57 -6.79 4.29
N PRO A 66 0.28 -8.10 4.15
CA PRO A 66 -0.04 -8.92 5.30
C PRO A 66 1.13 -8.96 6.29
N PHE A 67 0.84 -9.06 7.58
CA PHE A 67 1.84 -9.15 8.64
C PHE A 67 2.70 -10.42 8.54
N THR A 68 2.05 -11.53 8.21
CA THR A 68 2.68 -12.82 7.89
C THR A 68 2.24 -13.27 6.50
N ALA A 69 3.13 -13.87 5.72
CA ALA A 69 2.80 -14.43 4.42
C ALA A 69 2.46 -15.93 4.47
N ASN A 70 2.04 -16.45 3.33
CA ASN A 70 1.75 -17.86 3.08
C ASN A 70 0.65 -18.42 4.00
N GLY A 71 -0.60 -18.12 3.66
CA GLY A 71 -1.77 -18.78 4.22
C GLY A 71 -2.49 -18.04 5.35
N LEU A 72 -2.12 -16.78 5.61
CA LEU A 72 -2.86 -15.89 6.51
C LEU A 72 -4.31 -15.75 6.06
N GLN A 73 -5.25 -15.94 6.99
CA GLN A 73 -6.68 -15.69 6.82
C GLN A 73 -7.19 -14.89 8.01
N VAL A 74 -7.91 -13.83 7.73
CA VAL A 74 -8.47 -12.94 8.74
C VAL A 74 -9.95 -12.71 8.49
N GLU A 75 -10.67 -12.38 9.56
CA GLU A 75 -12.06 -11.95 9.53
C GLU A 75 -12.16 -10.57 10.18
N ALA A 76 -12.81 -9.64 9.50
CA ALA A 76 -13.13 -8.32 10.01
C ALA A 76 -14.65 -8.23 10.22
N LYS A 77 -15.07 -8.07 11.48
CA LYS A 77 -16.49 -8.03 11.84
C LYS A 77 -16.72 -7.27 13.14
N GLY A 78 -17.73 -6.40 13.15
CA GLY A 78 -18.15 -5.67 14.34
C GLY A 78 -17.06 -4.73 14.87
N GLY A 79 -16.32 -4.10 13.96
CA GLY A 79 -15.25 -3.16 14.29
C GLY A 79 -13.99 -3.81 14.89
N ARG A 80 -13.81 -5.13 14.70
CA ARG A 80 -12.68 -5.90 15.22
C ARG A 80 -12.12 -6.84 14.16
N LEU A 81 -10.82 -7.11 14.26
CA LEU A 81 -10.11 -8.12 13.49
C LEU A 81 -9.95 -9.41 14.30
N ARG A 82 -10.08 -10.54 13.61
CA ARG A 82 -9.78 -11.87 14.13
C ARG A 82 -8.89 -12.63 13.16
N ILE A 83 -7.81 -13.23 13.65
CA ILE A 83 -6.98 -14.14 12.86
C ILE A 83 -7.67 -15.51 12.85
N VAL A 84 -8.10 -15.96 11.66
CA VAL A 84 -8.74 -17.27 11.47
C VAL A 84 -7.67 -18.34 11.27
N ARG A 85 -6.63 -18.02 10.51
CA ARG A 85 -5.47 -18.87 10.27
C ARG A 85 -4.23 -18.00 10.14
N GLU A 86 -3.18 -18.33 10.87
CA GLU A 86 -1.92 -17.59 10.80
C GLU A 86 -1.11 -17.93 9.53
N GLY A 87 -0.37 -16.95 9.01
CA GLY A 87 0.60 -17.19 7.95
C GLY A 87 1.86 -17.90 8.48
N SER A 88 2.45 -18.75 7.65
CA SER A 88 3.65 -19.53 8.01
C SER A 88 4.98 -18.79 7.80
N VAL A 89 4.96 -17.66 7.10
CA VAL A 89 6.17 -16.90 6.76
C VAL A 89 6.16 -15.57 7.51
N THR A 90 7.18 -15.37 8.35
CA THR A 90 7.42 -14.09 9.03
C THR A 90 7.94 -13.06 8.04
N ARG A 91 7.39 -11.84 8.09
CA ARG A 91 7.87 -10.70 7.29
C ARG A 91 8.67 -9.68 8.07
N PHE A 92 8.51 -9.63 9.39
CA PHE A 92 9.29 -8.78 10.27
C PHE A 92 10.48 -9.57 10.82
N VAL A 93 11.61 -9.50 10.11
CA VAL A 93 12.78 -10.37 10.29
C VAL A 93 13.95 -9.61 10.92
N ASN A 94 14.91 -10.31 11.51
CA ASN A 94 16.08 -9.67 12.14
C ASN A 94 16.94 -8.89 11.14
N ARG A 95 17.03 -9.40 9.91
CA ARG A 95 17.78 -8.80 8.81
C ARG A 95 17.10 -9.22 7.50
N VAL A 96 16.81 -8.25 6.63
CA VAL A 96 16.31 -8.54 5.30
C VAL A 96 17.36 -9.27 4.45
N GLU A 97 16.92 -10.16 3.56
CA GLU A 97 17.84 -10.86 2.65
C GLU A 97 18.54 -9.88 1.69
N GLN A 98 17.80 -8.87 1.22
CA GLN A 98 18.31 -7.78 0.39
C GLN A 98 17.66 -6.46 0.79
N ILE A 99 18.46 -5.40 0.82
CA ILE A 99 17.98 -4.04 1.05
C ILE A 99 17.59 -3.45 -0.30
N CYS A 100 16.29 -3.28 -0.53
CA CYS A 100 15.77 -2.50 -1.67
C CYS A 100 15.49 -1.06 -1.25
N PHE A 101 14.97 -0.90 -0.04
CA PHE A 101 14.71 0.35 0.63
C PHE A 101 15.52 0.39 1.92
N ASN A 102 16.27 1.48 2.13
CA ASN A 102 17.06 1.69 3.34
C ASN A 102 16.32 2.63 4.29
N GLY A 103 15.95 2.13 5.46
CA GLY A 103 15.19 2.91 6.45
C GLY A 103 15.95 4.14 6.95
N ARG A 104 17.26 4.04 7.18
CA ARG A 104 18.07 5.15 7.68
C ARG A 104 18.16 6.28 6.66
N ASP A 105 18.35 5.94 5.39
CA ASP A 105 18.49 6.93 4.32
C ASP A 105 17.17 7.71 4.15
N PHE A 106 16.04 7.01 4.11
CA PHE A 106 14.72 7.66 3.98
C PHE A 106 14.35 8.49 5.20
N TRP A 107 14.75 8.07 6.40
CA TRP A 107 14.62 8.90 7.59
C TRP A 107 15.46 10.18 7.48
N ALA A 108 16.72 10.06 7.05
CA ALA A 108 17.62 11.21 6.87
C ALA A 108 17.12 12.19 5.80
N MET A 109 16.41 11.69 4.78
CA MET A 109 15.72 12.50 3.77
C MET A 109 14.42 13.17 4.29
N GLY A 110 14.03 12.93 5.55
CA GLY A 110 12.84 13.52 6.16
C GLY A 110 11.51 12.93 5.65
N LYS A 111 11.53 11.68 5.15
CA LYS A 111 10.33 11.03 4.62
C LYS A 111 9.42 10.53 5.75
N ASP A 112 8.09 10.67 5.56
CA ASP A 112 7.10 10.04 6.44
C ASP A 112 6.83 8.62 5.97
N VAL A 113 7.35 7.62 6.68
CA VAL A 113 7.29 6.22 6.26
C VAL A 113 6.47 5.39 7.25
N LEU A 114 5.48 4.68 6.70
CA LEU A 114 4.61 3.75 7.45
C LEU A 114 4.71 2.34 6.87
N PHE A 115 4.64 1.35 7.75
CA PHE A 115 4.43 -0.06 7.41
C PHE A 115 3.06 -0.48 7.95
N ALA A 116 2.09 -0.60 7.07
CA ALA A 116 0.70 -0.90 7.41
C ALA A 116 0.38 -2.36 7.09
N THR A 117 -0.18 -3.05 8.08
CA THR A 117 -0.67 -4.43 7.93
C THR A 117 -2.14 -4.51 8.28
N GLU A 118 -2.72 -5.71 8.17
CA GLU A 118 -4.07 -5.95 8.65
C GLU A 118 -4.21 -5.75 10.17
N ARG A 119 -3.15 -6.03 10.95
CA ARG A 119 -3.21 -6.11 12.42
C ARG A 119 -2.45 -5.01 13.17
N ALA A 120 -1.51 -4.34 12.52
CA ALA A 120 -0.61 -3.38 13.13
C ALA A 120 -0.07 -2.35 12.12
N VAL A 121 0.21 -1.14 12.61
CA VAL A 121 0.88 -0.09 11.85
C VAL A 121 2.16 0.31 12.57
N PHE A 122 3.25 0.36 11.82
CA PHE A 122 4.55 0.84 12.29
C PHE A 122 4.94 2.12 11.58
N ARG A 123 5.73 2.95 12.27
CA ARG A 123 6.33 4.16 11.73
C ARG A 123 7.84 4.03 11.76
N LEU A 124 8.51 4.51 10.71
CA LEU A 124 9.95 4.67 10.71
C LEU A 124 10.36 5.84 11.63
N THR A 125 11.38 5.61 12.45
CA THR A 125 11.96 6.60 13.36
C THR A 125 13.47 6.61 13.22
N ALA A 126 14.14 7.55 13.91
CA ALA A 126 15.60 7.63 13.94
C ALA A 126 16.29 6.34 14.42
N THR A 127 15.59 5.51 15.22
CA THR A 127 16.16 4.29 15.82
C THR A 127 15.63 2.99 15.19
N GLY A 128 14.87 3.08 14.09
CA GLY A 128 14.21 1.94 13.45
C GLY A 128 12.69 2.04 13.48
N ILE A 129 11.99 0.91 13.43
CA ILE A 129 10.52 0.92 13.41
C ILE A 129 9.89 0.98 14.81
N GLU A 130 8.84 1.79 14.94
CA GLU A 130 8.02 1.95 16.14
C GLU A 130 6.58 1.50 15.85
N LEU A 131 6.01 0.66 16.72
CA LEU A 131 4.60 0.27 16.67
C LEU A 131 3.72 1.43 17.14
N VAL A 132 2.83 1.90 16.26
CA VAL A 132 1.98 3.09 16.50
C VAL A 132 0.49 2.78 16.54
N GLU A 133 0.02 1.73 15.86
CA GLU A 133 -1.38 1.29 15.92
C GLU A 133 -1.50 -0.24 15.97
N VAL A 134 -2.52 -0.75 16.66
CA VAL A 134 -2.90 -2.17 16.68
C VAL A 134 -4.39 -2.31 16.39
N ALA A 135 -4.76 -3.29 15.56
CA ALA A 135 -6.15 -3.55 15.23
C ALA A 135 -6.96 -3.95 16.47
N PRO A 136 -8.20 -3.44 16.64
CA PRO A 136 -9.09 -3.91 17.68
C PRO A 136 -9.31 -5.42 17.56
N GLY A 137 -9.21 -6.16 18.66
CA GLY A 137 -9.39 -7.62 18.67
C GLY A 137 -8.08 -8.43 18.58
N ILE A 138 -6.95 -7.77 18.31
CA ILE A 138 -5.64 -8.41 18.24
C ILE A 138 -4.91 -8.31 19.59
N ASP A 139 -4.33 -9.44 20.01
CA ASP A 139 -3.45 -9.55 21.17
C ASP A 139 -2.04 -9.07 20.83
N LEU A 140 -1.61 -7.98 21.45
CA LEU A 140 -0.32 -7.35 21.16
C LEU A 140 0.86 -8.33 21.34
N GLU A 141 0.91 -9.05 22.45
CA GLU A 141 2.07 -9.90 22.76
C GLU A 141 2.06 -11.18 21.91
N ARG A 142 0.91 -11.85 21.77
CA ARG A 142 0.83 -13.12 21.05
C ARG A 142 0.80 -12.97 19.53
N GLU A 143 0.04 -11.98 19.03
CA GLU A 143 -0.34 -11.91 17.61
C GLU A 143 0.40 -10.80 16.85
N VAL A 144 1.11 -9.91 17.55
CA VAL A 144 2.02 -8.92 16.94
C VAL A 144 3.45 -9.22 17.34
N LEU A 145 3.83 -9.01 18.60
CA LEU A 145 5.24 -9.09 19.03
C LEU A 145 5.80 -10.52 18.93
N GLY A 146 5.01 -11.53 19.31
CA GLY A 146 5.35 -12.95 19.19
C GLY A 146 5.37 -13.48 17.76
N ARG A 147 5.03 -12.64 16.77
CA ARG A 147 5.05 -12.94 15.33
C ARG A 147 6.16 -12.20 14.58
N MET A 148 7.05 -11.53 15.30
CA MET A 148 8.23 -10.84 14.76
C MET A 148 9.50 -11.53 15.25
N GLU A 149 10.59 -11.43 14.49
CA GLU A 149 11.90 -11.95 14.94
C GLU A 149 12.64 -10.98 15.87
N PHE A 150 12.12 -9.78 16.05
CA PHE A 150 12.64 -8.74 16.91
C PHE A 150 11.50 -7.99 17.60
N ARG A 151 11.81 -7.31 18.71
CA ARG A 151 10.85 -6.45 19.40
C ARG A 151 11.04 -5.00 18.94
N PRO A 152 10.04 -4.38 18.28
CA PRO A 152 10.11 -2.97 17.88
C PRO A 152 9.98 -2.05 19.10
N ALA A 153 10.28 -0.77 18.90
CA ALA A 153 9.85 0.25 19.87
C ALA A 153 8.31 0.28 19.92
N ILE A 154 7.75 0.55 21.09
CA ILE A 154 6.30 0.71 21.26
C ILE A 154 6.03 2.18 21.56
N SER A 155 5.18 2.81 20.74
CA SER A 155 4.88 4.22 20.93
C SER A 155 4.22 4.47 22.29
N PRO A 156 4.62 5.52 23.04
CA PRO A 156 3.91 5.94 24.25
C PRO A 156 2.47 6.39 23.95
N HIS A 157 2.16 6.65 22.68
CA HIS A 157 0.84 7.00 22.18
C HIS A 157 0.24 5.87 21.32
N LEU A 158 0.66 4.63 21.56
CA LEU A 158 0.08 3.46 20.91
C LEU A 158 -1.45 3.50 21.08
N LYS A 159 -2.14 3.48 19.95
CA LYS A 159 -3.60 3.52 19.91
C LYS A 159 -4.16 2.35 19.13
N GLN A 160 -5.47 2.17 19.23
CA GLN A 160 -6.16 1.24 18.35
C GLN A 160 -6.32 1.85 16.95
N MET A 161 -6.25 1.00 15.93
CA MET A 161 -6.68 1.36 14.57
C MET A 161 -8.16 1.73 14.59
N ASP A 162 -8.60 2.57 13.64
CA ASP A 162 -10.00 2.99 13.56
C ASP A 162 -10.92 1.76 13.37
N PRO A 163 -11.87 1.50 14.29
CA PRO A 163 -12.72 0.32 14.24
C PRO A 163 -13.56 0.25 12.95
N ARG A 164 -13.85 1.37 12.30
CA ARG A 164 -14.61 1.41 11.03
C ARG A 164 -13.89 0.70 9.89
N ILE A 165 -12.57 0.52 9.98
CA ILE A 165 -11.79 -0.26 9.01
C ILE A 165 -12.23 -1.74 9.02
N PHE A 166 -12.77 -2.22 10.14
CA PHE A 166 -13.12 -3.63 10.36
C PHE A 166 -14.63 -3.87 10.33
N ASP A 167 -15.37 -2.99 9.65
CA ASP A 167 -16.80 -3.11 9.41
C ASP A 167 -17.10 -2.95 7.91
N PRO A 168 -18.05 -3.73 7.34
CA PRO A 168 -18.43 -3.57 5.92
C PRO A 168 -19.15 -2.25 5.62
N ALA A 169 -19.68 -1.54 6.62
CA ALA A 169 -20.38 -0.28 6.40
C ALA A 169 -19.45 0.82 5.87
N PRO A 170 -19.95 1.76 5.02
CA PRO A 170 -19.15 2.90 4.57
C PRO A 170 -18.57 3.70 5.75
N MET A 171 -17.26 3.93 5.74
CA MET A 171 -16.55 4.63 6.82
C MET A 171 -16.94 6.12 6.95
N GLY A 172 -17.49 6.73 5.88
CA GLY A 172 -17.86 8.15 5.86
C GLY A 172 -16.69 9.12 5.64
N LEU A 173 -15.55 8.65 5.09
CA LEU A 173 -14.31 9.42 4.93
C LEU A 173 -14.50 10.77 4.21
N HIS A 174 -15.38 10.86 3.22
CA HIS A 174 -15.62 12.12 2.52
C HIS A 174 -16.12 13.22 3.47
N ARG A 175 -17.01 12.87 4.41
CA ARG A 175 -17.51 13.80 5.42
C ARG A 175 -16.40 14.15 6.41
N ASP A 176 -15.59 13.18 6.80
CA ASP A 176 -14.49 13.39 7.73
C ASP A 176 -13.42 14.34 7.14
N TRP A 177 -13.17 14.27 5.83
CA TRP A 177 -12.16 15.10 5.17
C TRP A 177 -12.66 16.45 4.68
N THR A 178 -13.91 16.53 4.22
CA THR A 178 -14.44 17.75 3.59
C THR A 178 -15.46 18.50 4.44
N GLY A 179 -15.97 17.87 5.52
CA GLY A 179 -17.08 18.38 6.31
C GLY A 179 -18.44 18.35 5.61
N ARG A 180 -18.53 17.77 4.40
CA ARG A 180 -19.75 17.76 3.57
C ARG A 180 -20.26 16.34 3.34
N PRO A 181 -21.58 16.14 3.12
CA PRO A 181 -22.08 14.84 2.68
C PRO A 181 -21.53 14.51 1.28
N PHE A 182 -21.23 13.24 1.03
CA PHE A 182 -20.85 12.79 -0.30
C PHE A 182 -22.06 12.86 -1.22
N VAL A 183 -21.94 13.62 -2.30
CA VAL A 183 -22.93 13.70 -3.38
C VAL A 183 -22.30 13.06 -4.62
N PRO A 184 -22.76 11.89 -5.08
CA PRO A 184 -22.23 11.27 -6.29
C PRO A 184 -22.54 12.17 -7.50
N THR A 185 -21.50 12.64 -8.20
CA THR A 185 -21.68 13.55 -9.36
C THR A 185 -21.89 12.83 -10.69
N VAL A 186 -22.09 11.50 -10.69
CA VAL A 186 -22.23 10.74 -11.94
C VAL A 186 -23.70 10.53 -12.26
N GLU A 187 -24.26 11.39 -13.13
CA GLU A 187 -25.37 10.98 -13.97
C GLU A 187 -24.85 9.87 -14.89
N VAL A 188 -25.41 8.66 -14.76
CA VAL A 188 -25.22 7.62 -15.76
C VAL A 188 -25.96 8.08 -17.00
N VAL A 189 -25.25 8.77 -17.91
CA VAL A 189 -25.74 8.94 -19.27
C VAL A 189 -25.69 7.56 -19.90
N THR A 190 -26.82 6.85 -19.90
CA THR A 190 -27.03 5.70 -20.77
C THR A 190 -27.05 6.26 -22.18
N ALA A 191 -25.88 6.33 -22.83
CA ALA A 191 -25.83 6.59 -24.25
C ALA A 191 -26.51 5.40 -24.94
N GLU A 192 -27.76 5.59 -25.37
CA GLU A 192 -28.37 4.73 -26.36
C GLU A 192 -27.46 4.76 -27.60
N THR A 193 -26.87 3.62 -27.92
CA THR A 193 -25.97 3.44 -29.06
C THR A 193 -26.69 3.89 -30.34
N PRO A 194 -26.23 4.94 -31.06
CA PRO A 194 -26.79 5.25 -32.37
C PRO A 194 -26.40 4.14 -33.34
N SER A 195 -27.38 3.52 -33.98
CA SER A 195 -27.14 2.53 -35.03
C SER A 195 -26.45 3.19 -36.22
N TYR A 196 -25.19 2.83 -36.46
CA TYR A 196 -24.52 3.15 -37.71
C TYR A 196 -24.83 2.07 -38.75
N GLY A 197 -25.50 2.46 -39.83
CA GLY A 197 -25.44 1.77 -41.13
C GLY A 197 -25.34 2.83 -42.25
N PRO A 198 -25.14 2.44 -43.52
CA PRO A 198 -24.41 1.28 -44.06
C PRO A 198 -22.97 1.66 -44.48
N GLN A 199 -22.09 0.65 -44.61
CA GLN A 199 -20.72 0.79 -45.11
C GLN A 199 -20.70 1.14 -46.61
N VAL A 200 -20.08 2.25 -46.98
CA VAL A 200 -19.76 2.59 -48.36
C VAL A 200 -18.58 1.74 -48.82
N ALA A 201 -18.80 0.90 -49.84
CA ALA A 201 -17.78 0.10 -50.48
C ALA A 201 -16.78 0.98 -51.25
N LEU A 202 -15.50 0.89 -50.90
CA LEU A 202 -14.40 1.43 -51.71
C LEU A 202 -14.06 0.44 -52.82
N GLN A 203 -14.51 0.72 -54.04
CA GLN A 203 -13.98 0.12 -55.26
C GLN A 203 -12.53 0.57 -55.44
N ARG A 204 -11.59 -0.39 -55.51
CA ARG A 204 -10.24 -0.15 -56.02
C ARG A 204 -10.24 -0.45 -57.52
N GLU A 205 -10.14 0.61 -58.33
CA GLU A 205 -9.81 0.51 -59.75
C GLU A 205 -8.35 0.12 -59.94
N GLN A 206 -8.11 -0.80 -60.87
CA GLN A 206 -6.80 -1.21 -61.38
C GLN A 206 -6.40 -0.32 -62.56
N GLN A 207 -5.28 0.39 -62.47
CA GLN A 207 -4.39 0.83 -63.56
C GLN A 207 -3.00 0.99 -62.88
N THR A 208 -1.88 0.42 -63.31
CA THR A 208 -1.40 -0.15 -64.58
C THR A 208 -0.36 -1.22 -64.27
#